data_AF-A0A919IZ60-F1
#
_entry.id   AF-A0A919IZ60-F1
#
_cell.length_a   1.000
_cell.length_b   1.000
_cell.length_c   1.000
_cell.angle_alpha   90.00
_cell.angle_beta   90.00
_cell.angle_gamma   90.00
#
_symmetry.space_group_name_H-M   'P 1'
#
loop_
_entity.id
_entity.type
_entity.pdbx_description
1 polymer ?
#
loop_
_entity_poly.entity_id
_entity_poly.type
_entity_poly.pdbx_seq_one_letter_code
_entity_poly.pdbx_strand_id
1 'polypeptide(L)'
;MNAIAQAAAVLAALIHVYIFILEAILFPRPQGYRTFGVPESDVPAVRSWAFNQGFYNLFLAVSAIVGVLLAHTGPTQAGTALVAAGCGSMLAAAVVLLATNRRMLRAAAVQGLAPLVAIVLLIVA
;
A
#
# COMPACT_ATOMS: atom_id res chain seq x y z
N MET A 1 3.19 8.86 -18.25
CA MET A 1 3.39 7.63 -17.44
C MET A 1 3.42 6.41 -18.36
N ASN A 2 4.56 5.72 -18.46
CA ASN A 2 4.70 4.53 -19.33
C ASN A 2 3.88 3.32 -18.80
N ALA A 3 3.69 2.30 -19.65
CA ALA A 3 2.87 1.13 -19.31
C ALA A 3 3.41 0.31 -18.12
N ILE A 4 4.73 0.26 -17.94
CA ILE A 4 5.36 -0.47 -16.84
C ILE A 4 5.07 0.22 -15.50
N ALA A 5 5.14 1.56 -15.45
CA ALA A 5 4.79 2.34 -14.27
C ALA A 5 3.32 2.13 -13.86
N GLN A 6 2.42 2.05 -14.85
CA GLN A 6 1.00 1.77 -14.61
C GLN A 6 0.79 0.36 -14.07
N ALA A 7 1.42 -0.65 -14.67
CA ALA A 7 1.34 -2.03 -14.18
C ALA A 7 1.88 -2.15 -12.75
N ALA A 8 2.99 -1.48 -12.44
CA ALA A 8 3.54 -1.42 -11.10
C ALA A 8 2.59 -0.72 -10.09
N ALA A 9 1.93 0.37 -10.49
CA ALA A 9 0.95 1.06 -9.66
C ALA A 9 -0.30 0.21 -9.38
N VAL A 10 -0.80 -0.52 -10.40
CA VAL A 10 -1.92 -1.47 -10.22
C VAL A 10 -1.52 -2.60 -9.30
N LEU A 11 -0.33 -3.18 -9.47
CA LEU A 11 0.17 -4.22 -8.58
C LEU A 11 0.30 -3.70 -7.13
N ALA A 12 0.81 -2.49 -6.94
CA ALA A 12 0.90 -1.86 -5.63
C ALA A 12 -0.49 -1.71 -4.99
N ALA A 13 -1.49 -1.25 -5.75
CA ALA A 13 -2.86 -1.14 -5.27
C ALA A 13 -3.45 -2.50 -4.86
N LEU A 14 -3.26 -3.55 -5.67
CA LEU A 14 -3.74 -4.90 -5.34
C LEU A 14 -3.11 -5.44 -4.05
N ILE A 15 -1.80 -5.21 -3.85
CA ILE A 15 -1.11 -5.57 -2.61
C ILE A 15 -1.72 -4.82 -1.41
N HIS A 16 -2.06 -3.54 -1.55
CA HIS A 16 -2.63 -2.75 -0.46
C HIS A 16 -4.10 -3.08 -0.19
N VAL A 17 -4.86 -3.51 -1.19
CA VAL A 17 -6.19 -4.12 -0.99
C VAL A 17 -6.07 -5.42 -0.20
N TYR A 18 -5.07 -6.26 -0.52
CA TYR A 18 -4.79 -7.46 0.26
C TYR A 18 -4.40 -7.13 1.72
N ILE A 19 -3.55 -6.12 1.95
CA ILE A 19 -3.19 -5.65 3.29
C ILE A 19 -4.43 -5.11 4.03
N PHE A 20 -5.29 -4.34 3.36
CA PHE A 20 -6.58 -3.91 3.91
C PHE A 20 -7.41 -5.10 4.39
N ILE A 21 -7.53 -6.17 3.59
CA ILE A 21 -8.27 -7.37 4.00
C ILE A 21 -7.62 -7.99 5.25
N LEU A 22 -6.28 -8.07 5.30
CA LEU A 22 -5.56 -8.57 6.46
C LEU A 22 -5.81 -7.73 7.72
N GLU A 23 -5.76 -6.41 7.62
CA GLU A 23 -5.84 -5.49 8.77
C GLU A 23 -7.26 -5.18 9.24
N ALA A 24 -8.21 -5.02 8.31
CA ALA A 24 -9.58 -4.63 8.64
C ALA A 24 -10.52 -5.82 8.85
N ILE A 25 -10.31 -6.93 8.13
CA ILE A 25 -11.27 -8.05 8.10
C ILE A 25 -10.71 -9.27 8.82
N LEU A 26 -9.47 -9.66 8.50
CA LEU A 26 -8.87 -10.89 9.00
C LEU A 26 -8.06 -10.70 10.29
N PHE A 27 -7.78 -9.46 10.69
CA PHE A 27 -6.93 -9.15 11.84
C PHE A 27 -7.36 -9.85 13.15
N PRO A 28 -8.67 -9.93 13.50
CA PRO A 28 -9.09 -10.65 14.70
C PRO A 28 -8.87 -12.16 14.66
N ARG A 29 -8.51 -12.74 13.51
CA ARG A 29 -8.24 -14.17 13.32
C ARG A 29 -6.74 -14.45 13.33
N PRO A 30 -6.30 -15.68 13.69
CA PRO A 30 -4.87 -16.04 13.71
C PRO A 30 -4.11 -15.77 12.42
N GLN A 31 -4.79 -15.83 11.27
CA GLN A 31 -4.20 -15.55 9.97
C GLN A 31 -3.80 -14.07 9.82
N GLY A 32 -4.56 -13.15 10.41
CA GLY A 32 -4.30 -11.71 10.35
C GLY A 32 -3.23 -11.29 11.36
N TYR A 33 -3.51 -11.39 12.66
CA TYR A 33 -2.61 -10.85 13.69
C TYR A 33 -1.21 -11.50 13.69
N ARG A 34 -1.08 -12.78 13.31
CA ARG A 34 0.24 -13.43 13.20
C ARG A 34 1.08 -12.89 12.04
N THR A 35 0.45 -12.43 10.97
CA THR A 35 1.16 -11.80 9.83
C THR A 35 1.89 -10.52 10.28
N PHE A 36 1.31 -9.81 11.25
CA PHE A 36 1.88 -8.60 11.84
C PHE A 36 2.71 -8.86 13.11
N GLY A 37 2.90 -10.12 13.50
CA GLY A 37 3.67 -10.49 14.70
C GLY A 37 3.02 -10.03 16.01
N VAL A 38 1.70 -9.81 16.03
CA VAL A 38 0.97 -9.39 17.22
C VAL A 38 0.60 -10.63 18.06
N PRO A 39 0.96 -10.69 19.36
CA PRO A 39 0.48 -11.73 20.26
C PRO A 39 -1.05 -11.73 20.38
N GLU A 40 -1.67 -12.90 20.52
CA GLU A 40 -3.13 -13.00 20.64
C GLU A 40 -3.69 -12.19 21.82
N SER A 41 -2.94 -12.11 22.93
CA SER A 41 -3.29 -11.28 24.10
C SER A 41 -3.45 -9.80 23.79
N ASP A 42 -2.76 -9.30 22.76
CA ASP A 42 -2.66 -7.87 22.46
C ASP A 42 -3.70 -7.45 21.39
N VAL A 43 -4.30 -8.43 20.70
CA VAL A 43 -5.28 -8.20 19.63
C VAL A 43 -6.42 -7.27 20.06
N PRO A 44 -7.05 -7.42 21.24
CA PRO A 44 -8.12 -6.51 21.66
C PRO A 44 -7.67 -5.04 21.74
N ALA A 45 -6.42 -4.80 22.16
CA ALA A 45 -5.88 -3.46 22.36
C ALA A 45 -5.58 -2.73 21.04
N VAL A 46 -5.13 -3.47 20.01
CA VAL A 46 -4.71 -2.88 18.73
C VAL A 46 -5.75 -3.03 17.60
N ARG A 47 -6.86 -3.75 17.83
CA ARG A 47 -7.86 -4.06 16.79
C ARG A 47 -8.42 -2.82 16.10
N SER A 48 -8.79 -1.78 16.84
CA SER A 48 -9.35 -0.55 16.26
C SER A 48 -8.33 0.19 15.40
N TRP A 49 -7.06 0.19 15.82
CA TRP A 49 -5.95 0.78 15.08
C TRP A 49 -5.67 0.01 13.79
N ALA A 50 -5.62 -1.32 13.85
CA ALA A 50 -5.47 -2.17 12.67
C ALA A 50 -6.61 -1.96 11.67
N PHE A 51 -7.86 -1.90 12.17
CA PHE A 51 -9.02 -1.63 11.31
C PHE A 51 -8.89 -0.30 10.57
N ASN A 52 -8.53 0.77 11.28
CA ASN A 52 -8.35 2.08 10.68
C ASN A 52 -7.18 2.08 9.68
N GLN A 53 -6.05 1.44 10.02
CA GLN A 53 -4.89 1.31 9.16
C GLN A 53 -5.23 0.61 7.84
N GLY A 54 -6.06 -0.43 7.90
CA GLY A 54 -6.56 -1.11 6.71
C GLY A 54 -7.27 -0.15 5.76
N PHE A 55 -8.12 0.75 6.28
CA PHE A 55 -8.81 1.73 5.44
C PHE A 55 -7.88 2.78 4.84
N TYR A 56 -6.83 3.21 5.55
CA TYR A 56 -5.78 4.04 4.94
C TYR A 56 -5.13 3.31 3.75
N ASN A 57 -4.77 2.04 3.90
CA ASN A 57 -4.22 1.23 2.82
C ASN A 57 -5.20 1.11 1.63
N LEU A 58 -6.50 0.93 1.90
CA LEU A 58 -7.54 0.91 0.86
C LEU A 58 -7.62 2.25 0.12
N PHE A 59 -7.59 3.38 0.82
CA PHE A 59 -7.67 4.70 0.18
C PHE A 59 -6.44 5.02 -0.67
N LEU A 60 -5.25 4.59 -0.24
CA LEU A 60 -4.05 4.67 -1.06
C LEU A 60 -4.18 3.83 -2.34
N ALA A 61 -4.72 2.61 -2.23
CA ALA A 61 -5.00 1.75 -3.39
C ALA A 61 -6.00 2.40 -4.35
N VAL A 62 -7.10 2.96 -3.83
CA VAL A 62 -8.08 3.70 -4.63
C VAL A 62 -7.43 4.88 -5.35
N SER A 63 -6.61 5.67 -4.66
CA SER A 63 -5.87 6.79 -5.26
C SER A 63 -5.01 6.32 -6.44
N ALA A 64 -4.24 5.24 -6.27
CA ALA A 64 -3.41 4.69 -7.34
C ALA A 64 -4.25 4.17 -8.53
N ILE A 65 -5.34 3.44 -8.29
CA ILE A 65 -6.22 2.93 -9.36
C ILE A 65 -6.90 4.07 -10.12
N VAL A 66 -7.48 5.04 -9.41
CA VAL A 66 -8.11 6.22 -10.04
C VAL A 66 -7.06 7.00 -10.84
N GLY A 67 -5.84 7.12 -10.32
CA GLY A 67 -4.74 7.76 -11.03
C GLY A 67 -4.40 7.07 -12.35
N VAL A 68 -4.33 5.74 -12.36
CA VAL A 68 -4.12 4.95 -13.59
C VAL A 68 -5.30 5.10 -14.55
N LEU A 69 -6.54 5.06 -14.07
CA LEU A 69 -7.72 5.24 -14.93
C LEU A 69 -7.72 6.62 -15.61
N LEU A 70 -7.44 7.69 -14.86
CA LEU A 70 -7.38 9.05 -15.41
C LEU A 70 -6.24 9.25 -16.40
N ALA A 71 -5.18 8.43 -16.35
CA ALA A 71 -4.14 8.45 -17.37
C ALA A 71 -4.65 8.02 -18.76
N HIS A 72 -5.77 7.28 -18.82
CA HIS A 72 -6.40 6.81 -20.06
C HIS A 72 -7.69 7.54 -20.43
N THR A 73 -8.44 8.04 -19.45
CA THR A 73 -9.80 8.54 -19.67
C THR A 73 -9.96 10.05 -19.48
N GLY A 74 -8.94 10.75 -18.99
CA GLY A 74 -9.09 12.15 -18.61
C GLY A 74 -7.77 12.90 -18.41
N PRO A 75 -7.73 13.87 -17.47
CA PRO A 75 -6.56 14.73 -17.28
C PRO A 75 -5.36 13.93 -16.77
N THR A 76 -4.43 13.63 -17.67
CA THR A 76 -3.22 12.82 -17.41
C THR A 76 -2.37 13.38 -16.26
N GLN A 77 -2.35 14.70 -16.05
CA GLN A 77 -1.64 15.33 -14.94
C GLN A 77 -2.27 14.97 -13.58
N ALA A 78 -3.60 14.98 -13.48
CA ALA A 78 -4.30 14.55 -12.27
C ALA A 78 -4.09 13.04 -12.03
N GLY A 79 -4.11 12.24 -13.09
CA GLY A 79 -3.80 10.81 -13.01
C GLY A 79 -2.40 10.54 -12.46
N THR A 80 -1.41 11.25 -13.00
CA THR A 80 -0.01 11.19 -12.55
C THR A 80 0.14 11.62 -11.08
N ALA A 81 -0.51 12.72 -10.68
CA ALA A 81 -0.48 13.21 -9.32
C ALA A 81 -1.08 12.21 -8.31
N LEU A 82 -2.19 11.55 -8.67
CA LEU A 82 -2.81 10.54 -7.82
C LEU A 82 -1.98 9.25 -7.71
N VAL A 83 -1.38 8.78 -8.80
CA VAL A 83 -0.44 7.64 -8.73
C VAL A 83 0.76 8.01 -7.86
N ALA A 84 1.32 9.21 -8.03
CA ALA A 84 2.43 9.68 -7.21
C ALA A 84 2.05 9.79 -5.73
N ALA A 85 0.87 10.32 -5.40
CA ALA A 85 0.38 10.42 -4.03
C ALA A 85 0.14 9.04 -3.40
N GLY A 86 -0.56 8.15 -4.12
CA GLY A 86 -0.85 6.78 -3.66
C GLY A 86 0.43 5.96 -3.49
N CYS A 87 1.18 5.73 -4.58
CA CYS A 87 2.40 4.92 -4.55
C CYS A 87 3.50 5.56 -3.69
N GLY A 88 3.64 6.88 -3.73
CA GLY A 88 4.62 7.60 -2.90
C GLY A 88 4.35 7.40 -1.40
N SER A 89 3.09 7.46 -0.98
CA SER A 89 2.71 7.21 0.41
C SER A 89 2.96 5.76 0.82
N MET A 90 2.62 4.79 -0.04
CA MET A 90 2.91 3.36 0.19
C MET A 90 4.41 3.11 0.36
N LEU A 91 5.23 3.71 -0.51
CA LEU A 91 6.69 3.61 -0.44
C LEU A 91 7.24 4.27 0.83
N ALA A 92 6.77 5.46 1.17
CA ALA A 92 7.17 6.16 2.39
C ALA A 92 6.81 5.33 3.65
N ALA A 93 5.60 4.75 3.69
CA ALA A 93 5.18 3.86 4.77
C ALA A 93 6.07 2.61 4.87
N ALA A 94 6.50 2.04 3.73
CA ALA A 94 7.46 0.93 3.70
C ALA A 94 8.81 1.30 4.32
N VAL A 95 9.31 2.51 4.03
CA VAL A 95 10.55 3.04 4.61
C VAL A 95 10.39 3.24 6.12
N VAL A 96 9.29 3.85 6.57
CA VAL A 96 9.00 4.03 8.00
C VAL A 96 8.91 2.67 8.72
N LEU A 97 8.25 1.67 8.12
CA LEU A 97 8.17 0.33 8.68
C LEU A 97 9.54 -0.32 8.84
N LEU A 98 10.40 -0.23 7.82
CA LEU A 98 11.75 -0.78 7.88
C LEU A 98 12.63 -0.06 8.92
N ALA A 99 12.48 1.27 9.01
CA ALA A 99 13.23 2.10 9.97
C ALA A 99 12.85 1.79 11.42
N THR A 100 11.56 1.54 11.68
CA THR A 100 11.03 1.30 13.03
C THR A 100 11.11 -0.16 13.47
N ASN A 101 10.96 -1.11 12.54
CA ASN A 101 11.02 -2.54 12.85
C ASN A 101 11.76 -3.32 11.76
N ARG A 102 13.07 -3.47 11.94
CA ARG A 102 13.92 -4.21 10.98
C ARG A 102 13.53 -5.68 10.80
N ARG A 103 12.82 -6.28 11.76
CA ARG A 103 12.31 -7.66 11.62
C ARG A 103 11.20 -7.78 10.58
N MET A 104 10.59 -6.64 10.20
CA MET A 104 9.54 -6.56 9.18
C MET A 104 10.07 -6.25 7.77
N LEU A 105 11.37 -6.47 7.49
CA LEU A 105 11.96 -6.26 6.17
C LEU A 105 11.15 -6.90 5.04
N ARG A 106 10.68 -8.15 5.24
CA ARG A 106 9.87 -8.84 4.24
C ARG A 106 8.54 -8.11 3.98
N ALA A 107 7.85 -7.67 5.03
CA ALA A 107 6.59 -6.94 4.89
C ALA A 107 6.82 -5.58 4.21
N ALA A 108 7.87 -4.86 4.61
CA ALA A 108 8.27 -3.61 3.97
C ALA A 108 8.59 -3.79 2.49
N ALA A 109 9.31 -4.86 2.11
CA ALA A 109 9.60 -5.17 0.72
C ALA A 109 8.33 -5.48 -0.09
N VAL A 110 7.43 -6.32 0.46
CA VAL A 110 6.17 -6.68 -0.21
C VAL A 110 5.32 -5.45 -0.49
N GLN A 111 5.14 -4.54 0.48
CA GLN A 111 4.34 -3.34 0.26
C GLN A 111 5.08 -2.26 -0.55
N GLY A 112 6.42 -2.20 -0.47
CA GLY A 112 7.22 -1.08 -0.99
C GLY A 112 7.82 -1.24 -2.38
N LEU A 113 8.03 -2.48 -2.88
CA LEU A 113 8.74 -2.70 -4.14
C LEU A 113 7.95 -2.25 -5.38
N ALA A 114 6.68 -2.65 -5.50
CA ALA A 114 5.83 -2.23 -6.59
C ALA A 114 5.65 -0.69 -6.66
N PRO A 115 5.34 0.02 -5.54
CA PRO A 115 5.27 1.47 -5.58
C PRO A 115 6.62 2.14 -5.85
N LEU A 116 7.76 1.58 -5.41
CA LEU A 116 9.09 2.08 -5.79
C LEU A 116 9.27 2.09 -7.30
N VAL A 117 8.96 0.98 -7.97
CA VAL A 117 9.06 0.87 -9.43
C VAL A 117 8.15 1.90 -10.11
N ALA A 118 6.91 2.05 -9.63
CA ALA A 118 5.98 3.03 -10.17
C ALA A 118 6.52 4.47 -10.04
N ILE A 119 7.05 4.86 -8.88
CA ILE A 119 7.59 6.20 -8.63
C ILE A 119 8.86 6.47 -9.45
N VAL A 120 9.81 5.53 -9.50
CA VAL A 120 11.04 5.71 -10.27
C VAL A 120 10.72 5.90 -11.76
N LEU A 121 9.83 5.08 -12.32
CA LEU A 121 9.43 5.18 -13.72
C LEU A 121 8.53 6.39 -14.01
N LEU A 122 7.90 6.98 -13.00
CA LEU A 122 7.19 8.25 -13.13
C LEU A 122 8.14 9.45 -13.17
N ILE A 123 9.26 9.40 -12.44
CA ILE A 123 10.24 10.50 -12.38
C ILE A 123 11.14 10.51 -13.63
N VAL A 124 11.46 9.33 -14.17
CA VAL A 124 12.42 9.18 -15.29
C VAL A 124 11.76 9.29 -16.67
N ALA A 125 10.42 9.22 -16.76
CA ALA A 125 9.65 9.27 -18.01
C ALA A 125 9.13 10.67 -18.33
#